data_AF-A0A1M6WSW0-F1
#
_entry.id   AF-A0A1M6WSW0-F1
#
_cell.length_a   1.000
_cell.length_b   1.000
_cell.length_c   1.000
_cell.angle_alpha   90.00
_cell.angle_beta   90.00
_cell.angle_gamma   90.00
#
_symmetry.space_group_name_H-M   'P 1'
#
loop_
_entity.id
_entity.type
_entity.pdbx_description
1 polymer ?
#
loop_
_entity_poly.entity_id
_entity_poly.type
_entity_poly.pdbx_seq_one_letter_code
_entity_poly.pdbx_strand_id
1 'polypeptide(L)'
;MNTVGLRVIIFHYNFNSEVCRQKQTSFRPYLWGGVLASCEKERNPAEPAIAQPTVAEISRGKMLDQFAKDKAWASFLQQIEHGQAKDPLGQYVSKDTYLDFAGNGPRPSRPKYNAYSRQATVSDNGSIAFNYVTPCSVDGEPCTGGGGSVPPTFISTEGMAPYSGPDNPNGYIYDLKLVAGPSPQPSPTGYTLLNLDLNDQAGGASIHLTFTRNPSTVENGKEYYESKPFATGPVSDIKVMTGCCSAPYPGLNYYDIWWYPSTGTNWGYNFWETLDLNNGAWGSHIWSYQSKATGRSAIEIGILSGDNDRIQPPSGWQKRPTDLNQGAGGKFIYFCVKSR
;
A
#
# COMPACT_ATOMS: atom_id res chain seq x y z
N MET A 1 -56.45 -24.52 -0.92
CA MET A 1 -55.94 -23.83 0.28
C MET A 1 -54.88 -24.73 0.92
N ASN A 2 -53.61 -24.51 0.63
CA ASN A 2 -52.50 -25.22 1.29
C ASN A 2 -51.47 -24.18 1.72
N THR A 3 -51.40 -23.96 3.02
CA THR A 3 -50.51 -23.00 3.67
C THR A 3 -49.16 -23.69 3.91
N VAL A 4 -48.12 -23.23 3.22
CA VAL A 4 -46.75 -23.69 3.45
C VAL A 4 -46.13 -22.82 4.56
N GLY A 5 -45.88 -23.41 5.72
CA GLY A 5 -45.27 -22.75 6.87
C GLY A 5 -43.77 -22.52 6.66
N LEU A 6 -43.35 -21.25 6.68
CA LEU A 6 -41.96 -20.83 6.65
C LEU A 6 -41.34 -21.05 8.04
N ARG A 7 -40.31 -21.90 8.16
CA ARG A 7 -39.48 -22.00 9.37
C ARG A 7 -38.29 -21.06 9.24
N VAL A 8 -38.25 -20.03 10.08
CA VAL A 8 -37.09 -19.14 10.25
C VAL A 8 -36.16 -19.77 11.28
N ILE A 9 -34.93 -20.09 10.89
CA ILE A 9 -33.87 -20.53 11.80
C ILE A 9 -33.03 -19.29 12.14
N ILE A 10 -33.09 -18.86 13.39
CA ILE A 10 -32.28 -17.75 13.92
C ILE A 10 -31.05 -18.36 14.58
N PHE A 11 -29.86 -18.12 14.03
CA PHE A 11 -28.60 -18.44 14.70
C PHE A 11 -28.19 -17.28 15.61
N HIS A 12 -28.11 -17.54 16.91
CA HIS A 12 -27.45 -16.64 17.86
C HIS A 12 -25.96 -17.00 17.90
N TYR A 13 -25.11 -16.05 17.50
CA TYR A 13 -23.66 -16.13 17.72
C TYR A 13 -23.32 -15.36 19.01
N ASN A 14 -22.90 -16.10 20.04
CA ASN A 14 -22.25 -15.54 21.21
C ASN A 14 -20.75 -15.36 20.91
N PHE A 15 -20.28 -14.11 20.89
CA PHE A 15 -18.86 -13.79 20.93
C PHE A 15 -18.40 -13.79 22.40
N ASN A 16 -17.64 -14.80 22.80
CA ASN A 16 -16.82 -14.75 24.01
C ASN A 16 -15.39 -14.40 23.62
N SER A 17 -14.88 -13.34 24.22
CA SER A 17 -13.51 -12.84 24.14
C SER A 17 -12.57 -13.60 25.06
N GLU A 18 -11.30 -13.67 24.62
CA GLU A 18 -10.07 -13.90 25.41
C GLU A 18 -9.80 -15.27 26.05
N VAL A 19 -8.86 -16.01 25.45
CA VAL A 19 -7.83 -16.74 26.22
C VAL A 19 -6.48 -16.58 25.52
N CYS A 20 -5.58 -15.85 26.17
CA CYS A 20 -4.16 -15.76 25.83
C CYS A 20 -3.50 -17.12 26.12
N ARG A 21 -3.19 -17.92 25.08
CA ARG A 21 -2.35 -19.13 25.23
C ARG A 21 -0.88 -18.72 25.28
N GLN A 22 -0.30 -18.68 26.48
CA GLN A 22 1.14 -18.81 26.67
C GLN A 22 1.58 -20.21 26.22
N LYS A 23 2.54 -20.27 25.29
CA LYS A 23 3.27 -21.50 24.97
C LYS A 23 4.18 -21.85 26.15
N GLN A 24 3.85 -22.90 26.89
CA GLN A 24 4.79 -23.58 27.76
C GLN A 24 5.79 -24.35 26.90
N THR A 25 7.05 -23.93 26.92
CA THR A 25 8.18 -24.76 26.49
C THR A 25 8.52 -25.72 27.62
N SER A 26 8.59 -27.01 27.28
CA SER A 26 9.01 -28.09 28.17
C SER A 26 10.48 -27.94 28.57
N PHE A 27 10.75 -27.68 29.84
CA PHE A 27 12.07 -27.83 30.44
C PHE A 27 12.08 -29.06 31.36
N ARG A 28 13.07 -29.94 31.16
CA ARG A 28 13.31 -31.14 31.98
C ARG A 28 13.88 -30.75 33.35
N PRO A 29 13.58 -31.50 34.43
CA PRO A 29 14.06 -31.16 35.75
C PRO A 29 15.48 -31.70 35.98
N TYR A 30 16.38 -30.85 36.47
CA TYR A 30 17.50 -31.29 37.28
C TYR A 30 17.30 -30.74 38.69
N LEU A 31 17.18 -31.67 39.65
CA LEU A 31 17.20 -31.42 41.09
C LEU A 31 18.48 -30.66 41.45
N TRP A 32 18.37 -29.48 42.06
CA TRP A 32 19.28 -29.03 43.12
C TRP A 32 18.48 -28.13 44.08
N GLY A 33 18.48 -28.51 45.36
CA GLY A 33 17.82 -27.78 46.43
C GLY A 33 18.53 -26.46 46.73
N GLY A 34 17.76 -25.38 46.72
CA GLY A 34 18.17 -24.07 47.20
C GLY A 34 17.09 -23.53 48.13
N VAL A 35 17.47 -23.29 49.39
CA VAL A 35 16.65 -22.65 50.41
C VAL A 35 16.37 -21.21 49.95
N LEU A 36 15.10 -20.89 49.68
CA LEU A 36 14.67 -19.50 49.48
C LEU A 36 14.43 -18.87 50.85
N ALA A 37 15.36 -17.99 51.25
CA ALA A 37 15.11 -17.03 52.32
C ALA A 37 14.09 -15.99 51.83
N SER A 38 12.90 -16.00 52.45
CA SER A 38 11.89 -14.96 52.28
C SER A 38 12.33 -13.70 53.04
N CYS A 39 12.61 -12.61 52.33
CA CYS A 39 12.68 -11.28 52.92
C CYS A 39 11.31 -10.62 52.74
N GLU A 40 10.44 -10.73 53.74
CA GLU A 40 9.29 -9.84 53.87
C GLU A 40 9.79 -8.46 54.29
N LYS A 41 9.84 -7.54 53.33
CA LYS A 41 10.05 -6.12 53.61
C LYS A 41 8.76 -5.56 54.18
N GLU A 42 8.77 -5.18 55.46
CA GLU A 42 7.66 -4.49 56.14
C GLU A 42 7.16 -3.32 55.27
N ARG A 43 5.88 -3.38 54.87
CA ARG A 43 5.22 -2.26 54.20
C ARG A 43 4.84 -1.23 55.25
N ASN A 44 5.42 -0.04 55.13
CA ASN A 44 5.04 1.14 55.89
C ASN A 44 3.54 1.45 55.66
N PRO A 45 2.69 1.46 56.70
CA PRO A 45 1.27 1.77 56.55
C PRO A 45 1.06 3.29 56.60
N ALA A 46 1.27 3.99 55.48
CA ALA A 46 0.84 5.40 55.37
C ALA A 46 0.76 5.97 53.95
N GLU A 47 1.17 5.28 52.89
CA GLU A 47 1.17 5.87 51.55
C GLU A 47 -0.18 5.62 50.86
N PRO A 48 -0.97 6.67 50.53
CA PRO A 48 -2.23 6.48 49.82
C PRO A 48 -1.94 5.85 48.47
N ALA A 49 -2.61 4.73 48.19
CA ALA A 49 -2.47 4.03 46.92
C ALA A 49 -2.83 4.98 45.77
N ILE A 50 -1.82 5.43 45.04
CA ILE A 50 -2.02 6.18 43.79
C ILE A 50 -2.78 5.23 42.87
N ALA A 51 -4.02 5.58 42.56
CA ALA A 51 -4.87 4.79 41.69
C ALA A 51 -4.15 4.61 40.34
N GLN A 52 -3.83 3.36 40.01
CA GLN A 52 -3.27 3.04 38.70
C GLN A 52 -4.31 3.39 37.64
N PRO A 53 -3.93 4.06 36.54
CA PRO A 53 -4.86 4.40 35.48
C PRO A 53 -5.45 3.11 34.89
N THR A 54 -6.73 3.17 34.58
CA THR A 54 -7.45 2.06 33.96
C THR A 54 -6.94 1.80 32.54
N VAL A 55 -7.10 0.58 32.04
CA VAL A 55 -6.74 0.19 30.66
C VAL A 55 -7.43 1.11 29.63
N ALA A 56 -8.63 1.59 29.94
CA ALA A 56 -9.38 2.53 29.10
C ALA A 56 -8.73 3.92 29.04
N GLU A 57 -8.23 4.44 30.17
CA GLU A 57 -7.52 5.72 30.23
C GLU A 57 -6.19 5.67 29.49
N ILE A 58 -5.44 4.56 29.64
CA ILE A 58 -4.20 4.33 28.88
C ILE A 58 -4.49 4.29 27.37
N SER A 59 -5.54 3.59 26.96
CA SER A 59 -5.93 3.48 25.54
C SER A 59 -6.39 4.82 24.96
N ARG A 60 -7.15 5.61 25.72
CA ARG A 60 -7.57 6.97 25.34
C ARG A 60 -6.39 7.91 25.20
N GLY A 61 -5.42 7.86 26.12
CA GLY A 61 -4.19 8.65 26.05
C GLY A 61 -3.38 8.36 24.78
N LYS A 62 -3.23 7.07 24.42
CA LYS A 62 -2.55 6.66 23.18
C LYS A 62 -3.25 7.15 21.92
N MET A 63 -4.59 7.12 21.88
CA MET A 63 -5.34 7.66 20.73
C MET A 63 -5.19 9.18 20.59
N LEU A 64 -5.22 9.93 21.69
CA LEU A 64 -5.05 11.39 21.66
C LEU A 64 -3.63 11.79 21.23
N ASP A 65 -2.61 11.06 21.68
CA ASP A 65 -1.22 11.23 21.24
C ASP A 65 -1.08 10.95 19.73
N GLN A 66 -1.70 9.88 19.23
CA GLN A 66 -1.68 9.59 17.79
C GLN A 66 -2.35 10.69 16.97
N PHE A 67 -3.54 11.16 17.39
CA PHE A 67 -4.24 12.25 16.71
C PHE A 67 -3.41 13.54 16.69
N ALA A 68 -2.71 13.86 17.78
CA ALA A 68 -1.82 15.02 17.85
C ALA A 68 -0.63 14.88 16.89
N LYS A 69 -0.02 13.68 16.81
CA LYS A 69 1.07 13.38 15.87
C LYS A 69 0.62 13.48 14.42
N ASP A 70 -0.54 12.91 14.09
CA ASP A 70 -1.10 12.96 12.73
C ASP A 70 -1.39 14.42 12.32
N LYS A 71 -1.94 15.22 13.24
CA LYS A 71 -2.21 16.65 13.01
C LYS A 71 -0.91 17.46 12.85
N ALA A 72 0.10 17.21 13.68
CA ALA A 72 1.40 17.87 13.57
C ALA A 72 2.11 17.51 12.26
N TRP A 73 2.04 16.23 11.85
CA TRP A 73 2.57 15.77 10.58
C TRP A 73 1.85 16.43 9.40
N ALA A 74 0.51 16.40 9.38
CA ALA A 74 -0.28 17.06 8.34
C ALA A 74 0.04 18.57 8.24
N SER A 75 0.24 19.24 9.38
CA SER A 75 0.65 20.65 9.40
C SER A 75 2.07 20.86 8.86
N PHE A 76 3.02 19.98 9.18
CA PHE A 76 4.36 20.01 8.60
C PHE A 76 4.31 19.82 7.08
N LEU A 77 3.56 18.84 6.57
CA LEU A 77 3.42 18.64 5.12
C LEU A 77 2.86 19.89 4.44
N GLN A 78 1.81 20.47 4.99
CA GLN A 78 1.22 21.71 4.48
C GLN A 78 2.22 22.87 4.46
N GLN A 79 3.07 22.99 5.49
CA GLN A 79 4.11 24.01 5.54
C GLN A 79 5.20 23.76 4.48
N ILE A 80 5.58 22.51 4.21
CA ILE A 80 6.52 22.22 3.11
C ILE A 80 5.86 22.52 1.75
N GLU A 81 4.61 22.11 1.53
CA GLU A 81 3.86 22.36 0.28
C GLU A 81 3.72 23.84 -0.03
N HIS A 82 3.58 24.68 1.00
CA HIS A 82 3.52 26.13 0.85
C HIS A 82 4.90 26.81 0.83
N GLY A 83 6.00 26.05 0.86
CA GLY A 83 7.36 26.58 0.93
C GLY A 83 7.69 27.33 2.22
N GLN A 84 6.89 27.15 3.28
CA GLN A 84 7.03 27.80 4.58
C GLN A 84 8.02 27.08 5.49
N ALA A 85 8.24 25.78 5.27
CA ALA A 85 9.25 25.00 5.93
C ALA A 85 10.14 24.31 4.88
N LYS A 86 11.38 24.01 5.26
CA LYS A 86 12.25 23.10 4.53
C LYS A 86 12.15 21.75 5.20
N ASP A 87 12.17 20.68 4.43
CA ASP A 87 12.26 19.35 5.00
C ASP A 87 13.73 19.05 5.31
N PRO A 88 14.15 19.12 6.59
CA PRO A 88 15.55 18.96 6.92
C PRO A 88 16.03 17.52 6.70
N LEU A 89 15.14 16.55 6.46
CA LEU A 89 15.49 15.15 6.32
C LEU A 89 15.36 14.62 4.88
N GLY A 90 14.85 15.41 3.93
CA GLY A 90 14.51 14.93 2.58
C GLY A 90 13.55 13.72 2.57
N GLN A 91 12.76 13.56 3.64
CA GLN A 91 11.75 12.52 3.86
C GLN A 91 10.37 12.90 3.31
N TYR A 92 10.03 14.18 3.37
CA TYR A 92 8.90 14.75 2.64
C TYR A 92 9.38 15.32 1.32
N VAL A 93 8.80 14.77 0.26
CA VAL A 93 9.13 15.16 -1.10
C VAL A 93 7.90 15.86 -1.61
N SER A 94 7.99 17.19 -1.65
CA SER A 94 6.97 17.99 -2.31
C SER A 94 6.75 17.44 -3.72
N LYS A 95 5.55 17.64 -4.29
CA LYS A 95 5.28 17.22 -5.67
C LYS A 95 6.23 17.82 -6.70
N ASP A 96 6.86 18.94 -6.36
CA ASP A 96 7.86 19.62 -7.20
C ASP A 96 9.27 19.03 -7.05
N THR A 97 9.47 18.10 -6.12
CA THR A 97 10.75 17.43 -5.92
C THR A 97 10.81 16.16 -6.76
N TYR A 98 11.37 16.30 -7.95
CA TYR A 98 11.69 15.17 -8.82
C TYR A 98 13.03 14.56 -8.43
N LEU A 99 13.09 13.23 -8.35
CA LEU A 99 14.37 12.54 -8.42
C LEU A 99 14.73 12.39 -9.89
N ASP A 100 15.80 13.05 -10.31
CA ASP A 100 16.39 12.79 -11.61
C ASP A 100 17.17 11.48 -11.55
N PHE A 101 16.57 10.42 -12.08
CA PHE A 101 17.23 9.13 -12.29
C PHE A 101 17.18 8.72 -13.76
N ALA A 102 17.42 9.67 -14.68
CA ALA A 102 17.60 9.36 -16.10
C ALA A 102 18.81 8.42 -16.31
N GLY A 103 18.66 7.10 -16.11
CA GLY A 103 19.72 6.12 -16.31
C GLY A 103 19.49 4.75 -15.65
N ASN A 104 20.44 3.83 -15.88
CA ASN A 104 20.47 2.46 -15.34
C ASN A 104 21.06 2.38 -13.91
N GLY A 105 21.09 3.49 -13.17
CA GLY A 105 21.64 3.55 -11.83
C GLY A 105 20.72 2.93 -10.77
N PRO A 106 21.26 2.56 -9.58
CA PRO A 106 20.41 2.13 -8.47
C PRO A 106 19.44 3.25 -8.10
N ARG A 107 18.14 2.92 -8.08
CA ARG A 107 17.10 3.88 -7.72
C ARG A 107 17.30 4.34 -6.28
N PRO A 108 17.14 5.65 -5.98
CA PRO A 108 17.17 6.11 -4.61
C PRO A 108 16.05 5.43 -3.82
N SER A 109 16.40 4.59 -2.86
CA SER A 109 15.45 4.17 -1.84
C SER A 109 15.35 5.30 -0.83
N ARG A 110 14.15 5.77 -0.59
CA ARG A 110 13.90 6.57 0.60
C ARG A 110 13.58 5.53 1.71
N PRO A 111 13.93 5.71 3.00
CA PRO A 111 13.60 4.78 4.12
C PRO A 111 12.22 4.88 4.86
N LYS A 112 11.11 4.28 4.37
CA LYS A 112 9.67 4.54 4.75
C LYS A 112 9.37 4.93 6.23
N TYR A 113 8.58 5.99 6.45
CA TYR A 113 8.19 6.48 7.78
C TYR A 113 7.40 5.40 8.52
N ASN A 114 7.73 5.20 9.79
CA ASN A 114 6.79 4.63 10.73
C ASN A 114 6.45 5.73 11.74
N ALA A 115 5.24 6.28 11.67
CA ALA A 115 4.75 7.27 12.63
C ALA A 115 4.84 6.81 14.08
N TYR A 116 4.83 5.50 14.29
CA TYR A 116 4.90 4.88 15.60
C TYR A 116 6.33 4.74 16.15
N SER A 117 7.38 4.95 15.34
CA SER A 117 8.78 4.71 15.78
C SER A 117 9.56 5.95 16.21
N ARG A 118 8.96 7.15 16.20
CA ARG A 118 9.60 8.36 16.73
C ARG A 118 8.91 8.87 17.99
N GLN A 119 9.69 9.08 19.03
CA GLN A 119 9.33 9.96 20.13
C GLN A 119 9.55 11.40 19.64
N ALA A 120 8.46 12.12 19.37
CA ALA A 120 8.53 13.57 19.23
C ALA A 120 8.56 14.15 20.65
N THR A 121 9.64 14.86 20.99
CA THR A 121 9.68 15.56 22.27
C THR A 121 9.14 16.96 22.02
N VAL A 122 7.95 17.23 22.56
CA VAL A 122 7.44 18.59 22.65
C VAL A 122 8.18 19.24 23.81
N SER A 123 8.96 20.27 23.52
CA SER A 123 9.59 21.08 24.57
C SER A 123 8.56 21.99 25.24
N ASP A 124 8.87 22.49 26.43
CA ASP A 124 7.95 23.26 27.28
C ASP A 124 7.45 24.57 26.63
N ASN A 125 8.14 25.07 25.60
CA ASN A 125 7.72 26.25 24.84
C ASN A 125 6.83 25.91 23.62
N GLY A 126 6.45 24.64 23.45
CA GLY A 126 5.65 24.15 22.33
C GLY A 126 6.45 23.85 21.06
N SER A 127 7.79 24.01 21.07
CA SER A 127 8.62 23.63 19.93
C SER A 127 8.84 22.12 19.88
N ILE A 128 8.71 21.54 18.70
CA ILE A 128 8.84 20.11 18.47
C ILE A 128 10.28 19.83 18.03
N ALA A 129 11.03 19.09 18.86
CA ALA A 129 12.40 18.69 18.53
C ALA A 129 12.43 17.24 18.02
N PHE A 130 13.10 17.02 16.89
CA PHE A 130 13.30 15.70 16.29
C PHE A 130 14.79 15.33 16.36
N ASN A 131 15.14 14.25 17.07
CA ASN A 131 16.53 13.80 17.22
C ASN A 131 16.99 12.91 16.06
N TYR A 132 17.34 13.42 14.86
CA TYR A 132 17.81 12.53 13.78
C TYR A 132 18.83 13.11 12.78
N VAL A 133 19.58 12.17 12.19
CA VAL A 133 20.63 12.32 11.16
C VAL A 133 20.02 12.58 9.78
N THR A 134 20.54 13.61 9.12
CA THR A 134 20.21 14.09 7.77
C THR A 134 20.64 13.06 6.71
N PRO A 135 19.74 12.52 5.87
CA PRO A 135 20.10 11.58 4.79
C PRO A 135 20.75 12.25 3.56
N CYS A 136 20.85 13.58 3.53
CA CYS A 136 21.36 14.34 2.39
C CYS A 136 22.53 15.24 2.82
N SER A 137 23.70 14.63 3.05
CA SER A 137 24.99 15.15 2.58
C SER A 137 26.13 14.22 3.00
N VAL A 138 26.78 13.58 2.04
CA VAL A 138 28.25 13.57 2.07
C VAL A 138 28.82 14.74 1.28
N ASP A 139 28.09 15.30 0.29
CA ASP A 139 28.66 16.33 -0.60
C ASP A 139 27.85 17.63 -0.76
N GLY A 140 26.77 17.86 -0.02
CA GLY A 140 26.15 19.20 0.10
C GLY A 140 25.49 19.80 -1.15
N GLU A 141 25.34 19.05 -2.24
CA GLU A 141 24.62 19.50 -3.45
C GLU A 141 23.10 19.60 -3.18
N PRO A 142 22.48 20.78 -3.30
CA PRO A 142 21.03 20.93 -3.16
C PRO A 142 20.31 20.23 -4.32
N CYS A 143 19.18 19.58 -4.05
CA CYS A 143 18.31 19.04 -5.09
C CYS A 143 17.72 20.19 -5.94
N THR A 144 18.45 20.68 -6.93
CA THR A 144 17.97 21.69 -7.88
C THR A 144 17.09 21.02 -8.94
N GLY A 145 15.77 21.08 -8.74
CA GLY A 145 14.80 20.63 -9.74
C GLY A 145 14.76 21.58 -10.94
N GLY A 146 15.27 21.12 -12.09
CA GLY A 146 15.15 21.81 -13.38
C GLY A 146 13.73 21.67 -13.94
N GLY A 147 12.86 22.64 -13.68
CA GLY A 147 11.44 22.64 -14.05
C GLY A 147 11.15 22.96 -15.52
N GLY A 148 11.48 22.04 -16.43
CA GLY A 148 10.89 22.02 -17.77
C GLY A 148 9.59 21.23 -17.74
N SER A 149 8.45 21.87 -18.07
CA SER A 149 7.18 21.14 -18.19
C SER A 149 7.27 20.15 -19.34
N VAL A 150 7.21 18.85 -19.02
CA VAL A 150 7.17 17.77 -20.00
C VAL A 150 5.70 17.51 -20.35
N PRO A 151 5.35 17.37 -21.64
CA PRO A 151 3.99 16.97 -22.01
C PRO A 151 3.57 15.68 -21.30
N PRO A 152 2.28 15.53 -20.94
CA PRO A 152 1.81 14.31 -20.31
C PRO A 152 2.00 13.11 -21.24
N THR A 153 2.42 11.99 -20.67
CA THR A 153 2.57 10.70 -21.37
C THR A 153 1.33 9.84 -21.11
N PHE A 154 0.80 9.21 -22.16
CA PHE A 154 -0.29 8.24 -22.04
C PHE A 154 0.07 6.94 -22.76
N ILE A 155 0.10 5.83 -22.03
CA ILE A 155 0.25 4.48 -22.58
C ILE A 155 -1.02 3.69 -22.31
N SER A 156 -1.43 2.82 -23.23
CA SER A 156 -2.64 2.03 -23.06
C SER A 156 -2.53 0.63 -23.65
N THR A 157 -3.38 -0.27 -23.17
CA THR A 157 -3.52 -1.63 -23.70
C THR A 157 -4.12 -1.66 -25.12
N GLU A 158 -4.76 -0.58 -25.57
CA GLU A 158 -5.40 -0.49 -26.88
C GLU A 158 -4.36 -0.66 -28.00
N GLY A 159 -4.57 -1.62 -28.90
CA GLY A 159 -3.61 -1.97 -29.96
C GLY A 159 -2.39 -2.80 -29.51
N MET A 160 -2.23 -3.04 -28.20
CA MET A 160 -1.13 -3.87 -27.68
C MET A 160 -1.54 -5.35 -27.56
N ALA A 161 -0.61 -6.23 -27.95
CA ALA A 161 -0.71 -7.69 -27.83
C ALA A 161 -2.09 -8.22 -28.23
N PRO A 162 -2.52 -8.02 -29.50
CA PRO A 162 -3.83 -8.48 -29.94
C PRO A 162 -3.93 -10.00 -29.75
N TYR A 163 -5.05 -10.43 -29.17
CA TYR A 163 -5.39 -11.83 -29.01
C TYR A 163 -6.80 -12.05 -29.54
N SER A 164 -6.95 -13.03 -30.43
CA SER A 164 -8.23 -13.37 -31.05
C SER A 164 -8.44 -14.88 -31.09
N GLY A 165 -7.96 -15.57 -30.05
CA GLY A 165 -8.18 -17.00 -29.88
C GLY A 165 -9.68 -17.32 -29.69
N PRO A 166 -10.12 -18.57 -29.96
CA PRO A 166 -11.53 -18.96 -29.81
C PRO A 166 -12.11 -18.75 -28.41
N ASP A 167 -11.26 -18.74 -27.38
CA ASP A 167 -11.58 -18.52 -25.96
C ASP A 167 -11.61 -17.03 -25.56
N ASN A 168 -11.09 -16.14 -26.41
CA ASN A 168 -11.23 -14.70 -26.25
C ASN A 168 -11.30 -14.00 -27.62
N PRO A 169 -12.40 -14.19 -28.37
CA PRO A 169 -12.53 -13.65 -29.73
C PRO A 169 -12.60 -12.13 -29.76
N ASN A 170 -13.02 -11.51 -28.66
CA ASN A 170 -13.14 -10.05 -28.54
C ASN A 170 -11.85 -9.38 -28.04
N GLY A 171 -10.81 -10.17 -27.76
CA GLY A 171 -9.53 -9.69 -27.27
C GLY A 171 -9.65 -8.89 -25.98
N TYR A 172 -10.48 -9.30 -25.03
CA TYR A 172 -10.60 -8.65 -23.72
C TYR A 172 -9.36 -8.90 -22.85
N ILE A 173 -9.13 -8.02 -21.87
CA ILE A 173 -8.13 -8.27 -20.83
C ILE A 173 -8.72 -9.30 -19.86
N TYR A 174 -7.99 -10.36 -19.58
CA TYR A 174 -8.41 -11.43 -18.68
C TYR A 174 -7.68 -11.40 -17.35
N ASP A 175 -6.55 -10.72 -17.24
CA ASP A 175 -5.90 -10.52 -15.95
C ASP A 175 -4.94 -9.34 -15.96
N LEU A 176 -4.77 -8.74 -14.77
CA LEU A 176 -3.79 -7.72 -14.47
C LEU A 176 -2.85 -8.24 -13.37
N LYS A 177 -1.56 -7.94 -13.50
CA LYS A 177 -0.54 -8.22 -12.48
C LYS A 177 0.42 -7.04 -12.37
N LEU A 178 1.07 -6.91 -11.22
CA LEU A 178 2.14 -5.93 -11.02
C LEU A 178 3.48 -6.64 -11.04
N VAL A 179 4.50 -5.98 -11.59
CA VAL A 179 5.90 -6.39 -11.45
C VAL A 179 6.67 -5.25 -10.80
N ALA A 180 7.48 -5.57 -9.80
CA ALA A 180 8.19 -4.58 -9.00
C ALA A 180 9.60 -5.04 -8.62
N GLY A 181 10.55 -4.12 -8.64
CA GLY A 181 11.93 -4.37 -8.24
C GLY A 181 12.81 -3.12 -8.29
N PRO A 182 14.12 -3.21 -8.01
CA PRO A 182 15.04 -2.07 -8.08
C PRO A 182 15.20 -1.52 -9.51
N SER A 183 14.87 -2.33 -10.51
CA SER A 183 14.82 -2.00 -11.94
C SER A 183 13.52 -2.54 -12.55
N PRO A 184 13.17 -2.18 -13.80
CA PRO A 184 12.09 -2.85 -14.52
C PRO A 184 12.28 -4.38 -14.47
N GLN A 185 11.23 -5.09 -14.10
CA GLN A 185 11.22 -6.54 -13.96
C GLN A 185 10.54 -7.20 -15.17
N PRO A 186 10.93 -8.43 -15.55
CA PRO A 186 10.26 -9.15 -16.63
C PRO A 186 8.79 -9.41 -16.27
N SER A 187 7.93 -9.40 -17.29
CA SER A 187 6.52 -9.80 -17.14
C SER A 187 6.39 -11.30 -16.87
N PRO A 188 5.31 -11.75 -16.18
CA PRO A 188 4.98 -13.16 -16.10
C PRO A 188 4.79 -13.75 -17.51
N THR A 189 4.95 -15.07 -17.63
CA THR A 189 4.83 -15.75 -18.93
C THR A 189 3.42 -15.55 -19.51
N GLY A 190 3.33 -15.03 -20.73
CA GLY A 190 2.04 -14.77 -21.39
C GLY A 190 1.41 -13.40 -21.05
N TYR A 191 2.12 -12.55 -20.31
CA TYR A 191 1.71 -11.17 -20.01
C TYR A 191 2.49 -10.17 -20.86
N THR A 192 1.84 -9.04 -21.12
CA THR A 192 2.39 -7.87 -21.80
C THR A 192 2.62 -6.75 -20.79
N LEU A 193 3.81 -6.15 -20.80
CA LEU A 193 4.18 -5.01 -19.96
C LEU A 193 3.62 -3.71 -20.54
N LEU A 194 2.94 -2.91 -19.71
CA LEU A 194 2.77 -1.48 -19.99
C LEU A 194 4.01 -0.76 -19.47
N ASN A 195 4.89 -0.36 -20.39
CA ASN A 195 6.20 0.20 -20.10
C ASN A 195 6.14 1.67 -19.63
N LEU A 196 5.47 1.89 -18.51
CA LEU A 196 5.47 3.15 -17.76
C LEU A 196 5.57 2.80 -16.27
N ASP A 197 6.57 3.36 -15.62
CA ASP A 197 6.85 3.15 -14.21
C ASP A 197 5.81 3.87 -13.34
N LEU A 198 5.00 3.12 -12.60
CA LEU A 198 3.97 3.64 -11.71
C LEU A 198 4.52 4.44 -10.53
N ASN A 199 5.83 4.44 -10.35
CA ASN A 199 6.56 5.16 -9.32
C ASN A 199 7.54 6.21 -9.91
N ASP A 200 7.26 6.67 -11.14
CA ASP A 200 8.17 7.54 -11.89
C ASP A 200 8.47 8.84 -11.14
N GLN A 201 9.77 9.16 -11.06
CA GLN A 201 10.37 10.27 -10.31
C GLN A 201 10.05 10.34 -8.81
N ALA A 202 9.28 9.39 -8.26
CA ALA A 202 9.00 9.31 -6.83
C ALA A 202 10.09 8.53 -6.06
N GLY A 203 10.89 7.72 -6.77
CA GLY A 203 11.96 6.90 -6.21
C GLY A 203 11.53 5.45 -6.01
N GLY A 204 12.12 4.75 -5.04
CA GLY A 204 11.65 3.43 -4.63
C GLY A 204 11.78 2.32 -5.67
N ALA A 205 10.92 1.31 -5.56
CA ALA A 205 10.83 0.24 -6.54
C ALA A 205 10.28 0.78 -7.87
N SER A 206 10.85 0.27 -8.96
CA SER A 206 10.25 0.39 -10.29
C SER A 206 9.06 -0.55 -10.38
N ILE A 207 7.87 -0.02 -10.59
CA ILE A 207 6.62 -0.77 -10.53
C ILE A 207 5.92 -0.62 -11.88
N HIS A 208 5.52 -1.73 -12.49
CA HIS A 208 4.84 -1.71 -13.78
C HIS A 208 3.60 -2.58 -13.76
N LEU A 209 2.58 -2.16 -14.51
CA LEU A 209 1.39 -2.95 -14.77
C LEU A 209 1.65 -3.90 -15.95
N THR A 210 1.24 -5.15 -15.79
CA THR A 210 1.20 -6.14 -16.86
C THR A 210 -0.22 -6.65 -17.05
N PHE A 211 -0.52 -7.14 -18.24
CA PHE A 211 -1.83 -7.69 -18.55
C PHE A 211 -1.73 -8.91 -19.46
N THR A 212 -2.72 -9.79 -19.41
CA THR A 212 -2.88 -10.83 -20.43
C THR A 212 -4.27 -10.79 -21.06
N ARG A 213 -4.31 -11.04 -22.36
CA ARG A 213 -5.54 -11.30 -23.11
C ARG A 213 -5.77 -12.79 -23.36
N ASN A 214 -4.83 -13.68 -22.99
CA ASN A 214 -4.99 -15.11 -23.18
C ASN A 214 -5.56 -15.74 -21.89
N PRO A 215 -6.81 -16.22 -21.88
CA PRO A 215 -7.42 -16.85 -20.70
C PRO A 215 -6.60 -18.02 -20.13
N SER A 216 -5.91 -18.77 -20.99
CA SER A 216 -5.10 -19.92 -20.57
C SER A 216 -3.82 -19.55 -19.81
N THR A 217 -3.37 -18.29 -19.88
CA THR A 217 -2.20 -17.80 -19.15
C THR A 217 -2.57 -16.96 -17.92
N VAL A 218 -3.85 -16.88 -17.57
CA VAL A 218 -4.29 -16.23 -16.33
C VAL A 218 -3.62 -16.95 -15.16
N GLU A 219 -2.89 -16.20 -14.35
CA GLU A 219 -2.20 -16.74 -13.19
C GLU A 219 -3.13 -16.62 -12.01
N ASN A 220 -3.72 -17.76 -11.63
CA ASN A 220 -4.64 -17.86 -10.52
C ASN A 220 -3.86 -17.77 -9.20
N GLY A 221 -3.71 -16.55 -8.67
CA GLY A 221 -3.15 -16.33 -7.34
C GLY A 221 -4.14 -16.69 -6.23
N LYS A 222 -3.90 -16.12 -5.04
CA LYS A 222 -4.80 -16.25 -3.88
C LYS A 222 -6.26 -15.83 -4.21
N GLU A 223 -6.40 -14.85 -5.11
CA GLU A 223 -7.67 -14.38 -5.67
C GLU A 223 -8.59 -15.51 -6.13
N TYR A 224 -8.06 -16.54 -6.80
CA TYR A 224 -8.85 -17.62 -7.37
C TYR A 224 -9.52 -18.46 -6.28
N TYR A 225 -8.93 -18.55 -5.10
CA TYR A 225 -9.47 -19.31 -3.98
C TYR A 225 -10.38 -18.45 -3.09
N GLU A 226 -10.07 -17.17 -2.93
CA GLU A 226 -10.83 -16.26 -2.07
C GLU A 226 -12.09 -15.70 -2.74
N SER A 227 -12.14 -15.66 -4.08
CA SER A 227 -13.17 -14.92 -4.82
C SER A 227 -14.00 -15.74 -5.81
N LYS A 228 -14.00 -17.09 -5.74
CA LYS A 228 -14.91 -17.89 -6.59
C LYS A 228 -16.37 -17.48 -6.34
N PRO A 229 -17.16 -17.19 -7.39
CA PRO A 229 -16.94 -17.48 -8.82
C PRO A 229 -16.35 -16.34 -9.68
N PHE A 230 -15.96 -15.20 -9.11
CA PHE A 230 -15.63 -13.97 -9.83
C PHE A 230 -14.22 -13.93 -10.44
N ALA A 231 -13.57 -15.08 -10.68
CA ALA A 231 -12.18 -15.12 -11.15
C ALA A 231 -12.03 -15.45 -12.65
N THR A 232 -13.10 -15.89 -13.34
CA THR A 232 -12.99 -16.54 -14.67
C THR A 232 -13.45 -15.68 -15.85
N GLY A 233 -13.68 -14.37 -15.65
CA GLY A 233 -14.15 -13.46 -16.70
C GLY A 233 -13.12 -12.41 -17.12
N PRO A 234 -13.45 -11.56 -18.12
CA PRO A 234 -12.63 -10.41 -18.46
C PRO A 234 -12.63 -9.39 -17.33
N VAL A 235 -11.56 -8.61 -17.25
CA VAL A 235 -11.46 -7.46 -16.36
C VAL A 235 -12.49 -6.42 -16.77
N SER A 236 -13.25 -5.97 -15.79
CA SER A 236 -14.41 -5.10 -15.95
C SER A 236 -14.29 -3.79 -15.19
N ASP A 237 -13.38 -3.72 -14.23
CA ASP A 237 -13.08 -2.48 -13.50
C ASP A 237 -11.71 -2.54 -12.82
N ILE A 238 -11.16 -1.37 -12.54
CA ILE A 238 -10.01 -1.16 -11.65
C ILE A 238 -10.37 -0.14 -10.56
N LYS A 239 -9.92 -0.41 -9.34
CA LYS A 239 -10.06 0.48 -8.19
C LYS A 239 -8.69 0.75 -7.59
N VAL A 240 -8.49 1.97 -7.13
CA VAL A 240 -7.31 2.39 -6.38
C VAL A 240 -7.78 2.91 -5.05
N MET A 241 -7.14 2.48 -3.97
CA MET A 241 -7.48 2.95 -2.63
C MET A 241 -6.23 3.34 -1.87
N THR A 242 -6.35 4.44 -1.15
CA THR A 242 -5.36 4.87 -0.16
C THR A 242 -5.76 4.31 1.20
N GLY A 243 -4.76 3.97 2.01
CA GLY A 243 -4.94 3.41 3.35
C GLY A 243 -3.66 3.55 4.16
N CYS A 244 -3.57 2.79 5.25
CA CYS A 244 -2.49 2.94 6.24
C CYS A 244 -1.39 1.88 6.06
N CYS A 245 -1.22 0.93 6.98
CA CYS A 245 -0.19 -0.11 6.88
C CYS A 245 -0.64 -1.39 6.19
N SER A 246 -1.91 -1.52 5.83
CA SER A 246 -2.51 -2.71 5.22
C SER A 246 -3.52 -2.35 4.13
N ALA A 247 -3.65 -3.21 3.13
CA ALA A 247 -4.61 -3.04 2.05
C ALA A 247 -6.04 -2.88 2.62
N PRO A 248 -6.76 -1.78 2.29
CA PRO A 248 -8.15 -1.63 2.69
C PRO A 248 -9.04 -2.68 2.00
N TYR A 249 -10.20 -2.96 2.58
CA TYR A 249 -11.19 -3.83 1.95
C TYR A 249 -11.80 -3.12 0.73
N PRO A 250 -11.68 -3.69 -0.49
CA PRO A 250 -12.13 -3.00 -1.70
C PRO A 250 -13.63 -3.15 -1.98
N GLY A 251 -14.38 -3.85 -1.13
CA GLY A 251 -15.77 -4.20 -1.38
C GLY A 251 -15.92 -5.52 -2.13
N LEU A 252 -17.17 -5.96 -2.27
CA LEU A 252 -17.50 -7.19 -3.00
C LEU A 252 -17.11 -7.04 -4.48
N ASN A 253 -16.64 -8.15 -5.07
CA ASN A 253 -16.22 -8.29 -6.47
C ASN A 253 -14.90 -7.62 -6.88
N TYR A 254 -14.18 -7.02 -5.95
CA TYR A 254 -12.82 -6.55 -6.18
C TYR A 254 -11.84 -7.45 -5.43
N TYR A 255 -10.69 -7.66 -6.03
CA TYR A 255 -9.56 -8.36 -5.43
C TYR A 255 -8.26 -7.72 -5.91
N ASP A 256 -7.17 -7.95 -5.18
CA ASP A 256 -5.90 -7.27 -5.42
C ASP A 256 -5.36 -7.55 -6.83
N ILE A 257 -4.71 -6.53 -7.42
CA ILE A 257 -3.80 -6.76 -8.54
C ILE A 257 -2.48 -7.23 -7.94
N TRP A 258 -2.29 -8.55 -7.90
CA TRP A 258 -1.15 -9.12 -7.19
C TRP A 258 0.19 -8.81 -7.84
N TRP A 259 1.21 -8.67 -7.00
CA TRP A 259 2.59 -8.59 -7.45
C TRP A 259 3.15 -9.97 -7.78
N TYR A 260 3.76 -10.07 -8.96
CA TYR A 260 4.51 -11.22 -9.41
C TYR A 260 6.01 -11.03 -9.12
N PRO A 261 6.61 -11.77 -8.16
CA PRO A 261 8.03 -11.68 -7.87
C PRO A 261 8.84 -12.31 -9.03
N SER A 262 9.74 -11.54 -9.63
CA SER A 262 10.56 -11.96 -10.76
C SER A 262 11.69 -12.93 -10.37
N THR A 263 12.12 -12.90 -9.11
CA THR A 263 13.14 -13.82 -8.62
C THR A 263 12.51 -15.19 -8.50
N GLY A 264 12.88 -16.12 -9.37
CA GLY A 264 12.43 -17.52 -9.41
C GLY A 264 12.72 -18.35 -8.16
N THR A 265 12.75 -17.75 -6.97
CA THR A 265 12.55 -18.40 -5.69
C THR A 265 11.12 -18.92 -5.64
N ASN A 266 10.94 -20.04 -6.33
CA ASN A 266 9.74 -20.83 -6.55
C ASN A 266 9.27 -21.50 -5.24
N TRP A 267 8.85 -20.70 -4.27
CA TRP A 267 8.38 -21.19 -2.95
C TRP A 267 6.85 -21.09 -2.84
N GLY A 268 6.13 -21.62 -3.82
CA GLY A 268 4.68 -21.90 -3.73
C GLY A 268 3.76 -20.68 -3.58
N TYR A 269 2.46 -20.94 -3.38
CA TYR A 269 1.36 -19.96 -3.26
C TYR A 269 1.55 -18.84 -2.19
N ASN A 270 2.64 -18.85 -1.43
CA ASN A 270 2.84 -18.03 -0.23
C ASN A 270 3.45 -16.64 -0.48
N PHE A 271 3.77 -16.26 -1.72
CA PHE A 271 4.46 -14.98 -2.04
C PHE A 271 3.62 -14.02 -2.89
N TRP A 272 2.34 -14.33 -3.09
CA TRP A 272 1.40 -13.36 -3.64
C TRP A 272 1.07 -12.35 -2.55
N GLU A 273 1.68 -11.17 -2.65
CA GLU A 273 1.46 -10.07 -1.72
C GLU A 273 0.75 -8.91 -2.43
N THR A 274 -0.09 -8.23 -1.66
CA THR A 274 -0.65 -6.94 -2.08
C THR A 274 0.51 -5.96 -2.19
N LEU A 275 0.69 -5.34 -3.35
CA LEU A 275 1.77 -4.38 -3.55
C LEU A 275 1.27 -2.98 -3.23
N ASP A 276 2.00 -2.29 -2.37
CA ASP A 276 1.90 -0.85 -2.24
C ASP A 276 2.53 -0.19 -3.47
N LEU A 277 1.75 0.57 -4.22
CA LEU A 277 2.21 1.26 -5.43
C LEU A 277 3.25 2.35 -5.16
N ASN A 278 3.41 2.76 -3.89
CA ASN A 278 4.47 3.65 -3.45
C ASN A 278 5.64 2.92 -2.76
N ASN A 279 5.79 1.60 -2.98
CA ASN A 279 6.81 0.81 -2.29
C ASN A 279 8.23 1.38 -2.51
N GLY A 280 8.88 1.80 -1.42
CA GLY A 280 10.20 2.42 -1.43
C GLY A 280 10.26 3.90 -1.83
N ALA A 281 9.18 4.48 -2.38
CA ALA A 281 9.11 5.88 -2.81
C ALA A 281 8.52 6.84 -1.78
N TRP A 282 7.89 6.27 -0.74
CA TRP A 282 7.21 6.96 0.37
C TRP A 282 5.88 7.55 -0.02
N GLY A 283 5.24 8.23 0.93
CA GLY A 283 3.92 8.77 0.76
C GLY A 283 2.84 7.84 1.27
N SER A 284 1.67 8.00 0.68
CA SER A 284 0.49 7.23 1.02
C SER A 284 0.72 5.77 0.65
N HIS A 285 0.17 4.85 1.43
CA HIS A 285 0.09 3.48 0.98
C HIS A 285 -1.09 3.34 0.03
N ILE A 286 -0.83 2.84 -1.17
CA ILE A 286 -1.79 2.83 -2.27
C ILE A 286 -1.87 1.41 -2.80
N TRP A 287 -3.08 0.90 -2.88
CA TRP A 287 -3.34 -0.45 -3.40
C TRP A 287 -4.26 -0.38 -4.60
N SER A 288 -4.06 -1.33 -5.52
CA SER A 288 -4.89 -1.49 -6.71
C SER A 288 -5.60 -2.82 -6.71
N TYR A 289 -6.83 -2.77 -7.21
CA TYR A 289 -7.74 -3.89 -7.25
C TYR A 289 -8.37 -3.98 -8.63
N GLN A 290 -8.64 -5.19 -9.08
CA GLN A 290 -9.39 -5.45 -10.30
C GLN A 290 -10.72 -6.13 -9.98
N SER A 291 -11.68 -6.00 -10.88
CA SER A 291 -12.98 -6.69 -10.82
C SER A 291 -13.19 -7.48 -12.11
N LYS A 292 -13.67 -8.72 -11.98
CA LYS A 292 -14.21 -9.53 -13.09
C LYS A 292 -15.69 -9.86 -12.85
N ALA A 293 -16.39 -8.96 -12.15
CA ALA A 293 -17.82 -9.11 -11.86
C ALA A 293 -18.63 -9.31 -13.15
N THR A 294 -19.54 -10.28 -13.14
CA THR A 294 -20.44 -10.53 -14.26
C THR A 294 -21.40 -9.37 -14.47
N GLY A 295 -21.80 -9.13 -15.72
CA GLY A 295 -22.76 -8.06 -16.07
C GLY A 295 -22.16 -6.66 -16.20
N ARG A 296 -20.83 -6.52 -16.12
CA ARG A 296 -20.11 -5.26 -16.42
C ARG A 296 -19.39 -5.38 -17.76
N SER A 297 -19.26 -4.26 -18.47
CA SER A 297 -18.47 -4.21 -19.71
C SER A 297 -17.01 -4.52 -19.43
N ALA A 298 -16.38 -5.28 -20.31
CA ALA A 298 -14.94 -5.42 -20.31
C ALA A 298 -14.29 -4.05 -20.56
N ILE A 299 -13.08 -3.86 -20.05
CA ILE A 299 -12.37 -2.58 -20.16
C ILE A 299 -11.00 -2.72 -20.81
N GLU A 300 -10.53 -1.62 -21.37
CA GLU A 300 -9.11 -1.34 -21.61
C GLU A 300 -8.51 -0.55 -20.44
N ILE A 301 -7.19 -0.67 -20.25
CA ILE A 301 -6.44 0.04 -19.22
C ILE A 301 -5.43 0.99 -19.86
N GLY A 302 -5.33 2.19 -19.31
CA GLY A 302 -4.31 3.17 -19.65
C GLY A 302 -3.60 3.68 -18.40
N ILE A 303 -2.38 4.18 -18.59
CA ILE A 303 -1.62 4.88 -17.57
C ILE A 303 -1.31 6.28 -18.09
N LEU A 304 -1.74 7.28 -17.33
CA LEU A 304 -1.53 8.70 -17.61
C LEU A 304 -0.49 9.24 -16.62
N SER A 305 0.59 9.83 -17.13
CA SER A 305 1.66 10.45 -16.33
C SER A 305 1.86 11.91 -16.75
N GLY A 306 2.14 12.80 -15.80
CA GLY A 306 2.50 14.18 -16.10
C GLY A 306 2.88 15.00 -14.86
N ASP A 307 3.12 16.29 -15.07
CA ASP A 307 3.71 17.18 -14.05
C ASP A 307 2.70 17.82 -13.10
N ASN A 308 1.39 17.63 -13.33
CA ASN A 308 0.34 18.17 -12.47
C ASN A 308 -0.89 17.25 -12.43
N ASP A 309 -1.78 17.49 -11.46
CA ASP A 309 -3.01 16.72 -11.25
C ASP A 309 -4.11 17.01 -12.29
N ARG A 310 -4.00 18.11 -13.04
CA ARG A 310 -5.00 18.56 -14.02
C ARG A 310 -4.88 17.86 -15.37
N ILE A 311 -3.84 17.03 -15.58
CA ILE A 311 -3.68 16.22 -16.79
C ILE A 311 -4.94 15.39 -17.06
N GLN A 312 -5.33 15.34 -18.34
CA GLN A 312 -6.53 14.63 -18.81
C GLN A 312 -6.12 13.48 -19.73
N PRO A 313 -6.82 12.33 -19.65
CA PRO A 313 -6.59 11.26 -20.60
C PRO A 313 -7.22 11.62 -21.97
N PRO A 314 -6.90 10.87 -23.04
CA PRO A 314 -7.55 11.04 -24.33
C PRO A 314 -9.07 10.85 -24.26
N SER A 315 -9.79 11.36 -25.27
CA SER A 315 -11.25 11.22 -25.36
C SER A 315 -11.70 9.76 -25.29
N GLY A 316 -12.77 9.49 -24.55
CA GLY A 316 -13.32 8.15 -24.32
C GLY A 316 -12.69 7.39 -23.15
N TRP A 317 -11.64 7.93 -22.52
CA TRP A 317 -11.02 7.34 -21.33
C TRP A 317 -11.48 8.06 -20.06
N GLN A 318 -11.70 7.30 -18.99
CA GLN A 318 -12.04 7.80 -17.67
C GLN A 318 -10.83 7.66 -16.73
N LYS A 319 -10.32 8.79 -16.23
CA LYS A 319 -9.26 8.85 -15.22
C LYS A 319 -9.79 8.40 -13.85
N ARG A 320 -9.07 7.52 -13.15
CA ARG A 320 -9.30 7.23 -11.73
C ARG A 320 -8.70 8.38 -10.90
N PRO A 321 -9.42 8.89 -9.88
CA PRO A 321 -9.05 10.17 -9.24
C PRO A 321 -7.81 10.08 -8.33
N THR A 322 -7.39 8.88 -7.95
CA THR A 322 -6.25 8.67 -7.05
C THR A 322 -4.94 8.72 -7.84
N ASP A 323 -4.06 9.64 -7.45
CA ASP A 323 -2.68 9.69 -7.90
C ASP A 323 -1.90 8.51 -7.30
N LEU A 324 -1.27 7.70 -8.14
CA LEU A 324 -0.51 6.52 -7.72
C LEU A 324 0.79 6.87 -6.99
N ASN A 325 1.24 8.12 -7.07
CA ASN A 325 2.38 8.67 -6.34
C ASN A 325 1.94 9.59 -5.19
N GLN A 326 0.70 9.46 -4.67
CA GLN A 326 0.16 10.40 -3.68
C GLN A 326 1.06 10.47 -2.42
N GLY A 327 1.62 11.64 -2.15
CA GLY A 327 2.52 11.90 -1.02
C GLY A 327 3.96 11.39 -1.20
N ALA A 328 4.28 10.76 -2.33
CA ALA A 328 5.62 10.27 -2.66
C ALA A 328 6.49 11.32 -3.39
N GLY A 329 5.89 12.44 -3.82
CA GLY A 329 6.48 13.33 -4.81
C GLY A 329 6.34 12.78 -6.23
N GLY A 330 7.29 13.07 -7.11
CA GLY A 330 7.37 12.51 -8.46
C GLY A 330 6.27 12.95 -9.42
N LYS A 331 6.11 12.21 -10.52
CA LYS A 331 5.04 12.48 -11.49
C LYS A 331 3.67 12.23 -10.88
N PHE A 332 2.65 12.93 -11.38
CA PHE A 332 1.26 12.57 -11.14
C PHE A 332 0.91 11.42 -12.07
N ILE A 333 0.55 10.27 -11.50
CA ILE A 333 0.30 9.04 -12.26
C ILE A 333 -1.11 8.57 -11.96
N TYR A 334 -1.88 8.20 -12.99
CA TYR A 334 -3.24 7.74 -12.84
C TYR A 334 -3.53 6.53 -13.72
N PHE A 335 -4.29 5.58 -13.20
CA PHE A 335 -4.97 4.61 -14.05
C PHE A 335 -6.13 5.28 -14.79
N CYS A 336 -6.32 4.86 -16.03
CA CYS A 336 -7.43 5.24 -16.88
C CYS A 336 -8.13 3.99 -17.39
N VAL A 337 -9.45 4.05 -17.54
CA VAL A 337 -10.25 2.95 -18.08
C VAL A 337 -11.07 3.41 -19.29
N LYS A 338 -11.30 2.50 -20.23
CA LYS A 338 -12.22 2.71 -21.34
C LYS A 338 -13.09 1.47 -21.49
N SER A 339 -14.41 1.63 -21.39
CA SER A 339 -15.34 0.52 -21.60
C SER A 339 -15.32 0.09 -23.06
N ARG A 340 -15.36 -1.23 -23.29
CA ARG A 340 -15.55 -1.84 -24.60
C ARG A 340 -17.01 -2.16 -24.90
#